data_AF-A0A7S3PQZ3-F1
#
_entry.id   AF-A0A7S3PQZ3-F1
#
_cell.length_a   1.000
_cell.length_b   1.000
_cell.length_c   1.000
_cell.angle_alpha   90.00
_cell.angle_beta   90.00
_cell.angle_gamma   90.00
#
_symmetry.space_group_name_H-M   'P 1'
#
loop_
_entity.id
_entity.type
_entity.pdbx_description
1 polymer ?
#
loop_
_entity_poly.entity_id
_entity_poly.type
_entity_poly.pdbx_seq_one_letter_code
_entity_poly.pdbx_strand_id
1 'polypeptide(L)'
;MASLTSSVHAGMHILEHNQSEIEPAWLRRAAGIVILEHYKGAFFFSGHVGTGFVSKRLGPNQWSFPSSVALFGGGVGMQIGLQKSDIILILESPSEMETYERSGQLAIGSNVGATLIYGVDMQVGASAGRGGTALLFSEGRSKGAFVGVSIDGSVLVTNYFANRSFYGKGHRIRKILNNRIVPDGKSLHVCLDLNDFLVAMGNDDLTNHSARILPITDEEDEDIDLDEKRRKEAGCSH
;
A
#
# COMPACT_ATOMS: atom_id res chain seq x y z
N MET A 1 8.87 6.41 9.51
CA MET A 1 8.21 5.28 8.83
C MET A 1 6.71 5.49 8.92
N ALA A 2 5.96 5.24 7.86
CA ALA A 2 4.51 5.41 7.85
C ALA A 2 3.82 4.42 8.82
N SER A 3 2.71 4.85 9.43
CA SER A 3 1.86 3.98 10.23
C SER A 3 1.03 3.06 9.32
N LEU A 4 0.59 1.90 9.82
CA LEU A 4 -0.27 1.00 9.03
C LEU A 4 -1.60 1.66 8.68
N THR A 5 -2.21 2.44 9.59
CA THR A 5 -3.44 3.20 9.30
C THR A 5 -3.24 4.15 8.12
N SER A 6 -2.15 4.92 8.13
CA SER A 6 -1.81 5.85 7.03
C SER A 6 -1.59 5.10 5.72
N SER A 7 -0.91 3.96 5.75
CA SER A 7 -0.70 3.11 4.56
C SER A 7 -2.01 2.55 4.01
N VAL A 8 -2.95 2.13 4.88
CA VAL A 8 -4.27 1.63 4.46
C VAL A 8 -5.07 2.75 3.81
N HIS A 9 -5.14 3.92 4.46
CA HIS A 9 -5.89 5.06 3.93
C HIS A 9 -5.31 5.54 2.59
N ALA A 10 -3.98 5.68 2.49
CA ALA A 10 -3.31 6.02 1.24
C ALA A 10 -3.60 4.98 0.14
N GLY A 11 -3.56 3.69 0.46
CA GLY A 11 -3.83 2.65 -0.53
C GLY A 11 -5.29 2.57 -0.96
N MET A 12 -6.26 2.85 -0.07
CA MET A 12 -7.66 2.99 -0.45
C MET A 12 -7.84 4.18 -1.41
N HIS A 13 -7.22 5.32 -1.11
CA HIS A 13 -7.24 6.49 -1.99
C HIS A 13 -6.62 6.18 -3.37
N ILE A 14 -5.51 5.43 -3.42
CA ILE A 14 -4.90 4.96 -4.68
C ILE A 14 -5.89 4.10 -5.47
N LEU A 15 -6.54 3.13 -4.83
CA LEU A 15 -7.52 2.25 -5.50
C LEU A 15 -8.76 3.00 -6.00
N GLU A 16 -9.29 3.92 -5.21
CA GLU A 16 -10.48 4.71 -5.55
C GLU A 16 -10.25 5.58 -6.78
N HIS A 17 -9.08 6.21 -6.86
CA HIS A 17 -8.69 7.02 -8.01
C HIS A 17 -8.52 6.18 -9.28
N ASN A 18 -8.09 4.91 -9.13
CA ASN A 18 -7.71 4.04 -10.25
C ASN A 18 -8.79 2.98 -10.55
N GLN A 19 -10.00 3.16 -9.99
CA GLN A 19 -11.08 2.18 -10.09
C GLN A 19 -11.48 1.86 -11.54
N SER A 20 -11.36 2.83 -12.46
CA SER A 20 -11.67 2.62 -13.88
C SER A 20 -10.65 1.76 -14.60
N GLU A 21 -9.43 1.67 -14.08
CA GLU A 21 -8.35 0.87 -14.66
C GLU A 21 -8.29 -0.54 -14.06
N ILE A 22 -8.76 -0.71 -12.82
CA ILE A 22 -8.74 -1.98 -12.11
C ILE A 22 -9.98 -2.79 -12.48
N GLU A 23 -9.82 -3.76 -13.38
CA GLU A 23 -10.92 -4.66 -13.70
C GLU A 23 -11.33 -5.45 -12.44
N PRO A 24 -12.61 -5.45 -12.04
CA PRO A 24 -13.08 -6.20 -10.87
C PRO A 24 -12.71 -7.69 -10.91
N ALA A 25 -12.54 -8.24 -12.11
CA ALA A 25 -12.08 -9.61 -12.33
C ALA A 25 -10.69 -9.91 -11.73
N TRP A 26 -9.77 -8.93 -11.69
CA TRP A 26 -8.44 -9.13 -11.12
C TRP A 26 -8.51 -9.34 -9.61
N LEU A 27 -9.33 -8.54 -8.92
CA LEU A 27 -9.58 -8.71 -7.48
C LEU A 27 -10.31 -10.02 -7.17
N ARG A 28 -11.23 -10.44 -8.07
CA ARG A 28 -11.91 -11.75 -7.97
C ARG A 28 -11.01 -12.95 -8.23
N ARG A 29 -9.82 -12.78 -8.80
CA ARG A 29 -8.85 -13.86 -9.03
C ARG A 29 -7.63 -13.79 -8.12
N ALA A 30 -7.40 -12.63 -7.49
CA ALA A 30 -6.30 -12.40 -6.59
C ALA A 30 -6.31 -13.38 -5.41
N ALA A 31 -5.14 -13.98 -5.13
CA ALA A 31 -4.81 -14.59 -3.86
C ALA A 31 -4.41 -13.53 -2.81
N GLY A 32 -3.86 -12.40 -3.24
CA GLY A 32 -3.52 -11.27 -2.39
C GLY A 32 -3.32 -9.98 -3.19
N ILE A 33 -3.37 -8.87 -2.48
CA ILE A 33 -3.12 -7.53 -3.02
C ILE A 33 -2.11 -6.80 -2.16
N VAL A 34 -1.15 -6.12 -2.81
CA VAL A 34 -0.19 -5.23 -2.17
C VAL A 34 -0.37 -3.84 -2.77
N ILE A 35 -0.50 -2.83 -1.93
CA ILE A 35 -0.60 -1.44 -2.37
C ILE A 35 0.42 -0.64 -1.59
N LEU A 36 1.25 0.12 -2.30
CA LEU A 36 2.31 0.90 -1.70
C LEU A 36 2.60 2.17 -2.49
N GLU A 37 3.02 3.19 -1.75
CA GLU A 37 3.68 4.36 -2.32
C GLU A 37 5.17 4.03 -2.50
N HIS A 38 5.73 4.40 -3.63
CA HIS A 38 7.11 4.12 -4.03
C HIS A 38 7.85 5.39 -4.44
N TYR A 39 9.11 5.47 -4.04
CA TYR A 39 10.02 6.57 -4.34
C TYR A 39 11.28 5.98 -4.95
N LYS A 40 11.62 6.41 -6.17
CA LYS A 40 12.82 6.02 -6.89
C LYS A 40 13.67 7.24 -7.21
N GLY A 41 14.98 7.10 -7.03
CA GLY A 41 15.95 8.08 -7.50
C GLY A 41 17.12 7.41 -8.20
N ALA A 42 17.67 8.07 -9.22
CA ALA A 42 18.78 7.53 -9.98
C ALA A 42 19.75 8.59 -10.53
N PHE A 43 21.03 8.21 -10.58
CA PHE A 43 22.10 8.85 -11.37
C PHE A 43 23.18 7.79 -11.65
N PHE A 44 23.03 7.06 -12.77
CA PHE A 44 23.74 5.81 -13.11
C PHE A 44 23.48 4.62 -12.16
N PHE A 45 23.45 4.87 -10.86
CA PHE A 45 22.97 3.97 -9.83
C PHE A 45 21.57 4.41 -9.40
N SER A 46 20.69 3.45 -9.12
CA SER A 46 19.35 3.68 -8.59
C SER A 46 19.22 3.17 -7.17
N GLY A 47 18.44 3.89 -6.38
CA GLY A 47 17.89 3.42 -5.13
C GLY A 47 16.41 3.71 -5.10
N HIS A 48 15.64 2.80 -4.51
CA HIS A 48 14.22 3.03 -4.32
C HIS A 48 13.70 2.38 -3.05
N VAL A 49 12.67 3.01 -2.50
CA VAL A 49 12.00 2.60 -1.27
C VAL A 49 10.50 2.82 -1.40
N GLY A 50 9.72 2.04 -0.68
CA GLY A 50 8.28 2.19 -0.65
C GLY A 50 7.67 1.62 0.61
N THR A 51 6.47 2.09 0.94
CA THR A 51 5.73 1.64 2.12
C THR A 51 4.26 1.50 1.78
N GLY A 52 3.62 0.51 2.40
CA GLY A 52 2.22 0.24 2.12
C GLY A 52 1.67 -0.88 2.97
N PHE A 53 0.69 -1.59 2.44
CA PHE A 53 0.14 -2.77 3.07
C PHE A 53 -0.08 -3.91 2.08
N VAL A 54 -0.29 -5.10 2.64
CA VAL A 54 -0.74 -6.30 1.94
C VAL A 54 -1.96 -6.87 2.63
N SER A 55 -2.92 -7.35 1.84
CA SER A 55 -4.06 -8.13 2.29
C SER A 55 -4.20 -9.41 1.48
N LYS A 56 -4.53 -10.51 2.14
CA LYS A 56 -4.75 -11.82 1.54
C LYS A 56 -6.24 -12.02 1.32
N ARG A 57 -6.61 -12.65 0.22
CA ARG A 57 -7.99 -13.07 0.02
C ARG A 57 -8.27 -14.39 0.76
N LEU A 58 -9.28 -14.37 1.62
CA LEU A 58 -9.72 -15.53 2.41
C LEU A 58 -10.95 -16.21 1.81
N GLY A 59 -11.78 -15.46 1.09
CA GLY A 59 -12.95 -15.96 0.39
C GLY A 59 -13.54 -14.93 -0.57
N PRO A 60 -14.67 -15.24 -1.24
CA PRO A 60 -15.29 -14.36 -2.23
C PRO A 60 -15.52 -12.93 -1.73
N ASN A 61 -16.01 -12.80 -0.50
CA ASN A 61 -16.34 -11.54 0.16
C ASN A 61 -15.54 -11.34 1.45
N GLN A 62 -14.32 -11.88 1.51
CA GLN A 62 -13.51 -11.78 2.72
C GLN A 62 -12.05 -11.59 2.37
N TRP A 63 -11.52 -10.45 2.81
CA TRP A 63 -10.10 -10.13 2.83
C TRP A 63 -9.55 -10.26 4.25
N SER A 64 -8.25 -10.48 4.34
CA SER A 64 -7.58 -10.54 5.63
C SER A 64 -7.36 -9.14 6.19
N PHE A 65 -7.05 -9.08 7.48
CA PHE A 65 -6.50 -7.87 8.09
C PHE A 65 -5.23 -7.42 7.35
N PRO A 66 -4.99 -6.11 7.23
CA PRO A 66 -3.83 -5.58 6.53
C PRO A 66 -2.56 -5.85 7.30
N SER A 67 -1.47 -6.14 6.60
CA SER A 67 -0.12 -6.14 7.17
C SER A 67 0.70 -5.04 6.50
N SER A 68 1.37 -4.21 7.28
CA SER A 68 2.30 -3.23 6.75
C SER A 68 3.47 -3.90 6.03
N VAL A 69 3.86 -3.31 4.90
CA VAL A 69 4.98 -3.76 4.07
C VAL A 69 5.91 -2.60 3.77
N ALA A 70 7.16 -2.94 3.50
CA ALA A 70 8.15 -2.04 2.94
C ALA A 70 8.75 -2.67 1.69
N LEU A 71 8.95 -1.87 0.66
CA LEU A 71 9.69 -2.24 -0.54
C LEU A 71 11.01 -1.50 -0.50
N PHE A 72 12.11 -2.16 -0.82
CA PHE A 72 13.37 -1.48 -1.06
C PHE A 72 14.17 -2.22 -2.12
N GLY A 73 15.00 -1.48 -2.84
CA GLY A 73 15.78 -2.04 -3.93
C GLY A 73 16.67 -0.99 -4.57
N GLY A 74 17.37 -1.43 -5.59
CA GLY A 74 18.30 -0.59 -6.32
C GLY A 74 18.90 -1.36 -7.48
N GLY A 75 19.69 -0.65 -8.26
CA GLY A 75 20.21 -1.18 -9.50
C GLY A 75 21.20 -0.26 -10.16
N VAL A 76 21.55 -0.61 -11.38
CA VAL A 76 22.49 0.13 -12.21
C VAL A 76 21.93 0.25 -13.62
N GLY A 77 22.20 1.36 -14.28
CA GLY A 77 21.73 1.60 -15.63
C GLY A 77 22.00 3.00 -16.13
N MET A 78 21.67 3.24 -17.40
CA MET A 78 21.66 4.58 -17.98
C MET A 78 20.36 5.26 -17.56
N GLN A 79 20.32 5.77 -16.32
CA GLN A 79 19.14 6.36 -15.71
C GLN A 79 19.47 7.60 -14.89
N ILE A 80 18.58 8.58 -14.96
CA ILE A 80 18.64 9.80 -14.17
C ILE A 80 17.24 10.26 -13.82
N GLY A 81 17.06 10.69 -12.58
CA GLY A 81 15.83 11.35 -12.16
C GLY A 81 15.34 10.97 -10.79
N LEU A 82 14.19 11.54 -10.44
CA LEU A 82 13.44 11.26 -9.23
C LEU A 82 11.99 11.00 -9.63
N GLN A 83 11.38 9.99 -9.02
CA GLN A 83 10.03 9.56 -9.32
C GLN A 83 9.33 9.12 -8.03
N LYS A 84 8.14 9.67 -7.76
CA LYS A 84 7.16 9.09 -6.84
C LYS A 84 6.12 8.35 -7.67
N SER A 85 5.82 7.10 -7.36
CA SER A 85 4.84 6.28 -8.05
C SER A 85 3.97 5.52 -7.05
N ASP A 86 2.73 5.24 -7.44
CA ASP A 86 1.84 4.37 -6.70
C ASP A 86 1.83 2.99 -7.35
N ILE A 87 1.97 1.94 -6.53
CA ILE A 87 2.14 0.56 -6.99
C ILE A 87 1.01 -0.30 -6.45
N ILE A 88 0.31 -1.00 -7.35
CA ILE A 88 -0.67 -2.03 -7.03
C ILE A 88 -0.13 -3.37 -7.56
N LEU A 89 0.17 -4.29 -6.66
CA LEU A 89 0.56 -5.66 -7.00
C LEU A 89 -0.60 -6.60 -6.72
N ILE A 90 -1.05 -7.29 -7.76
CA ILE A 90 -2.05 -8.33 -7.64
C ILE A 90 -1.33 -9.67 -7.70
N LEU A 91 -1.34 -10.39 -6.58
CA LEU A 91 -0.79 -11.73 -6.47
C LEU A 91 -1.90 -12.71 -6.84
N GLU A 92 -1.86 -13.29 -8.04
CA GLU A 92 -2.84 -14.30 -8.44
C GLU A 92 -2.53 -15.68 -7.85
N SER A 93 -1.25 -15.97 -7.58
CA SER A 93 -0.80 -17.30 -7.17
C SER A 93 -0.91 -17.51 -5.64
N PRO A 94 -1.68 -18.51 -5.17
CA PRO A 94 -1.73 -18.82 -3.74
C PRO A 94 -0.38 -19.24 -3.15
N SER A 95 0.52 -19.82 -3.95
CA SER A 95 1.84 -20.28 -3.51
C SER A 95 2.79 -19.11 -3.21
N GLU A 96 2.68 -18.00 -3.94
CA GLU A 96 3.42 -16.75 -3.67
C GLU A 96 2.98 -16.17 -2.34
N MET A 97 1.67 -16.13 -2.11
CA MET A 97 1.10 -15.67 -0.86
C MET A 97 1.54 -16.55 0.32
N GLU A 98 1.57 -17.87 0.15
CA GLU A 98 2.06 -18.79 1.17
C GLU A 98 3.55 -18.59 1.46
N THR A 99 4.36 -18.38 0.42
CA THR A 99 5.79 -18.10 0.55
C THR A 99 6.00 -16.82 1.35
N TYR A 100 5.30 -15.76 0.99
CA TYR A 100 5.34 -14.47 1.69
C TYR A 100 4.84 -14.58 3.14
N GLU A 101 3.78 -15.34 3.41
CA GLU A 101 3.32 -15.61 4.79
C GLU A 101 4.37 -16.34 5.64
N ARG A 102 5.22 -17.16 5.01
CA ARG A 102 6.23 -17.99 5.68
C ARG A 102 7.51 -17.20 5.96
N SER A 103 8.04 -16.50 4.96
CA SER A 103 9.30 -15.74 5.06
C SER A 103 9.10 -14.31 5.56
N GLY A 104 7.91 -13.74 5.38
CA GLY A 104 7.66 -12.31 5.53
C GLY A 104 8.35 -11.46 4.46
N GLN A 105 8.88 -12.07 3.40
CA GLN A 105 9.67 -11.43 2.36
C GLN A 105 9.38 -12.04 0.98
N LEU A 106 9.29 -11.20 -0.04
CA LEU A 106 9.10 -11.59 -1.43
C LEU A 106 10.14 -10.83 -2.28
N ALA A 107 11.05 -11.57 -2.91
CA ALA A 107 12.03 -10.99 -3.82
C ALA A 107 11.40 -10.69 -5.17
N ILE A 108 11.78 -9.56 -5.74
CA ILE A 108 11.21 -9.02 -6.97
C ILE A 108 12.39 -8.58 -7.88
N GLY A 109 12.60 -9.27 -8.99
CA GLY A 109 13.51 -8.89 -10.08
C GLY A 109 14.75 -9.78 -10.27
N SER A 110 14.89 -10.89 -9.53
CA SER A 110 16.15 -11.67 -9.47
C SER A 110 16.04 -13.17 -9.79
N ASN A 111 15.27 -13.58 -10.80
CA ASN A 111 15.10 -14.98 -11.27
C ASN A 111 14.18 -15.92 -10.45
N VAL A 112 13.33 -15.42 -9.54
CA VAL A 112 12.17 -16.19 -9.03
C VAL A 112 10.96 -15.26 -8.88
N GLY A 113 10.06 -15.28 -9.86
CA GLY A 113 8.63 -15.10 -9.65
C GLY A 113 8.03 -13.69 -9.52
N ALA A 114 8.79 -12.60 -9.58
CA ALA A 114 8.21 -11.26 -9.69
C ALA A 114 9.18 -10.33 -10.42
N THR A 115 8.90 -9.97 -11.67
CA THR A 115 9.65 -8.95 -12.42
C THR A 115 8.78 -7.70 -12.43
N LEU A 116 9.18 -6.66 -11.69
CA LEU A 116 8.67 -5.32 -11.97
C LEU A 116 9.45 -4.82 -13.19
N ILE A 117 8.77 -4.71 -14.32
CA ILE A 117 9.31 -3.96 -15.46
C ILE A 117 8.86 -2.50 -15.23
N TYR A 118 9.84 -1.57 -15.19
CA TYR A 118 9.61 -0.13 -15.23
C TYR A 118 10.36 0.49 -16.42
N GLY A 119 9.58 1.09 -17.32
CA GLY A 119 9.87 1.85 -18.52
C GLY A 119 8.60 1.91 -19.39
N VAL A 120 7.97 3.09 -19.46
CA VAL A 120 6.77 3.50 -20.24
C VAL A 120 5.46 3.62 -19.42
N ASP A 121 4.81 4.78 -19.57
CA ASP A 121 3.41 5.05 -19.22
C ASP A 121 2.53 3.86 -19.63
N MET A 122 1.80 3.25 -18.70
CA MET A 122 1.18 1.91 -18.79
C MET A 122 2.19 0.76 -18.95
N GLN A 123 2.47 0.08 -17.84
CA GLN A 123 3.16 -1.21 -17.88
C GLN A 123 2.39 -2.25 -17.12
N VAL A 124 1.64 -3.06 -17.88
CA VAL A 124 1.29 -4.42 -17.48
C VAL A 124 2.59 -5.23 -17.50
N GLY A 125 3.27 -5.30 -16.36
CA GLY A 125 4.41 -6.18 -16.16
C GLY A 125 3.90 -7.57 -15.78
N ALA A 126 3.93 -8.53 -16.70
CA ALA A 126 3.72 -9.94 -16.38
C ALA A 126 5.04 -10.57 -15.93
N SER A 127 5.10 -11.01 -14.67
CA SER A 127 6.25 -11.78 -14.19
C SER A 127 6.06 -13.27 -14.48
N ALA A 128 6.85 -13.84 -15.38
CA ALA A 128 6.94 -15.29 -15.53
C ALA A 128 8.20 -15.80 -14.81
N GLY A 129 8.01 -16.39 -13.62
CA GLY A 129 9.02 -17.17 -12.92
C GLY A 129 8.42 -18.46 -12.35
N ARG A 130 9.27 -19.37 -11.85
CA ARG A 130 8.82 -20.62 -11.19
C ARG A 130 8.01 -20.31 -9.92
N GLY A 131 6.71 -20.01 -10.05
CA GLY A 131 5.85 -19.73 -8.89
C GLY A 131 4.49 -19.10 -9.17
N GLY A 132 4.33 -18.34 -10.25
CA GLY A 132 3.07 -17.67 -10.54
C GLY A 132 3.24 -16.35 -11.30
N THR A 133 2.10 -15.80 -11.72
CA THR A 133 1.98 -14.53 -12.42
C THR A 133 1.59 -13.46 -11.40
N ALA A 134 2.52 -12.57 -11.05
CA ALA A 134 2.15 -11.31 -10.41
C ALA A 134 1.81 -10.31 -11.52
N LEU A 135 0.62 -9.72 -11.44
CA LEU A 135 0.27 -8.58 -12.29
C LEU A 135 0.66 -7.31 -11.55
N LEU A 136 1.68 -6.62 -12.07
CA LEU A 136 2.01 -5.27 -11.65
C LEU A 136 1.09 -4.30 -12.40
N PHE A 137 0.31 -3.53 -11.65
CA PHE A 137 -0.31 -2.31 -12.14
C PHE A 137 0.42 -1.13 -11.49
N SER A 138 1.18 -0.40 -12.30
CA SER A 138 1.68 0.93 -11.93
C SER A 138 0.96 1.93 -12.80
N GLU A 139 0.05 2.68 -12.22
CA GLU A 139 -0.58 3.78 -12.95
C GLU A 139 0.39 4.98 -13.04
N GLY A 140 0.31 5.70 -14.16
CA GLY A 140 1.27 6.67 -14.68
C GLY A 140 1.27 8.06 -14.04
N ARG A 141 0.58 8.31 -12.92
CA ARG A 141 0.74 9.57 -12.18
C ARG A 141 1.99 9.58 -11.33
N SER A 142 3.10 9.27 -11.97
CA SER A 142 4.37 9.44 -11.32
C SER A 142 4.71 10.92 -11.23
N LYS A 143 4.85 11.43 -10.01
CA LYS A 143 5.32 12.81 -9.81
C LYS A 143 6.83 12.79 -9.86
N GLY A 144 7.39 13.40 -10.89
CA GLY A 144 8.83 13.52 -11.04
C GLY A 144 9.28 13.53 -12.49
N ALA A 145 10.59 13.67 -12.69
CA ALA A 145 11.23 13.56 -13.99
C ALA A 145 12.20 12.39 -13.90
N PHE A 146 11.92 11.32 -14.66
CA PHE A 146 12.74 10.12 -14.70
C PHE A 146 12.87 9.65 -16.14
N VAL A 147 14.11 9.40 -16.58
CA VAL A 147 14.40 8.85 -17.89
C VAL A 147 15.55 7.86 -17.77
N GLY A 148 15.40 6.71 -18.42
CA GLY A 148 16.49 5.75 -18.48
C GLY A 148 16.09 4.30 -18.70
N VAL A 149 17.11 3.47 -18.76
CA VAL A 149 17.03 2.00 -18.81
C VAL A 149 17.91 1.44 -17.71
N SER A 150 17.36 0.55 -16.88
CA SER A 150 18.05 -0.01 -15.72
C SER A 150 17.72 -1.48 -15.49
N ILE A 151 18.63 -2.16 -14.79
CA ILE A 151 18.36 -3.45 -14.16
C ILE A 151 18.30 -3.19 -12.66
N ASP A 152 17.11 -3.35 -12.08
CA ASP A 152 16.85 -3.14 -10.67
C ASP A 152 16.46 -4.47 -10.00
N GLY A 153 16.99 -4.70 -8.80
CA GLY A 153 16.56 -5.77 -7.90
C GLY A 153 15.87 -5.17 -6.69
N SER A 154 14.81 -5.82 -6.22
CA SER A 154 14.05 -5.34 -5.07
C SER A 154 13.52 -6.46 -4.20
N VAL A 155 13.15 -6.12 -2.97
CA VAL A 155 12.54 -7.04 -2.03
C VAL A 155 11.41 -6.35 -1.29
N LEU A 156 10.25 -7.00 -1.28
CA LEU A 156 9.13 -6.64 -0.45
C LEU A 156 9.28 -7.36 0.88
N VAL A 157 9.21 -6.63 1.99
CA VAL A 157 9.33 -7.18 3.33
C VAL A 157 8.17 -6.74 4.22
N THR A 158 7.86 -7.56 5.22
CA THR A 158 6.93 -7.19 6.27
C THR A 158 7.52 -6.09 7.16
N ASN A 159 6.78 -5.01 7.35
CA ASN A 159 7.15 -3.97 8.32
C ASN A 159 6.67 -4.38 9.72
N TYR A 160 7.52 -5.15 10.42
CA TYR A 160 7.21 -5.68 11.75
C TYR A 160 6.93 -4.58 12.78
N PHE A 161 7.65 -3.45 12.73
CA PHE A 161 7.47 -2.36 13.69
C PHE A 161 6.12 -1.68 13.53
N ALA A 162 5.71 -1.36 12.29
CA ALA A 162 4.40 -0.78 12.03
C ALA A 162 3.28 -1.75 12.41
N ASN A 163 3.42 -3.04 12.11
CA ASN A 163 2.46 -4.07 12.51
C ASN A 163 2.34 -4.20 14.04
N ARG A 164 3.48 -4.21 14.74
CA ARG A 164 3.49 -4.29 16.21
C ARG A 164 2.86 -3.04 16.84
N SER A 165 3.12 -1.86 16.28
CA SER A 165 2.54 -0.61 16.75
C SER A 165 1.03 -0.57 16.54
N PHE A 166 0.55 -1.09 15.41
CA PHE A 166 -0.87 -1.12 15.08
C PHE A 166 -1.62 -2.17 15.91
N TYR A 167 -1.17 -3.42 15.92
CA TYR A 167 -1.86 -4.50 16.64
C TYR A 167 -1.51 -4.60 18.13
N GLY A 168 -0.68 -3.70 18.67
CA GLY A 168 -0.18 -3.70 20.05
C GLY A 168 0.75 -4.86 20.43
N LYS A 169 0.85 -5.90 19.59
CA LYS A 169 1.69 -7.09 19.80
C LYS A 169 2.42 -7.47 18.52
N GLY A 170 3.60 -8.06 18.69
CA GLY A 170 4.44 -8.55 17.59
C GLY A 170 3.90 -9.84 16.96
N HIS A 171 2.78 -9.76 16.27
CA HIS A 171 2.18 -10.90 15.59
C HIS A 171 3.00 -11.32 14.36
N ARG A 172 3.07 -12.64 14.12
CA ARG A 172 3.59 -13.16 12.85
C ARG A 172 2.64 -12.79 11.73
N ILE A 173 3.17 -12.44 10.56
CA ILE A 173 2.38 -12.06 9.40
C ILE A 173 1.32 -13.10 9.03
N ARG A 174 1.67 -14.39 9.09
CA ARG A 174 0.71 -15.49 8.89
C ARG A 174 -0.50 -15.43 9.82
N LYS A 175 -0.36 -14.97 11.07
CA LYS A 175 -1.52 -14.82 11.97
C LYS A 175 -2.38 -13.64 11.55
N ILE A 176 -1.77 -12.53 11.13
CA ILE A 176 -2.46 -11.33 10.65
C ILE A 176 -3.27 -11.67 9.39
N LEU A 177 -2.60 -12.22 8.37
CA LEU A 177 -3.19 -12.50 7.05
C LEU A 177 -4.16 -13.68 7.02
N ASN A 178 -4.30 -14.43 8.12
CA ASN A 178 -5.33 -15.47 8.26
C ASN A 178 -6.38 -15.10 9.32
N ASN A 179 -6.48 -13.82 9.70
CA ASN A 179 -7.42 -13.30 10.71
C ASN A 179 -7.39 -14.06 12.04
N ARG A 180 -6.20 -14.57 12.43
CA ARG A 180 -5.99 -15.33 13.69
C ARG A 180 -5.51 -14.45 14.83
N ILE A 181 -5.90 -13.19 14.79
CA ILE A 181 -5.64 -12.18 15.82
C ILE A 181 -6.97 -11.50 16.15
N VAL A 182 -7.02 -10.83 17.30
CA VAL A 182 -8.14 -9.98 17.68
C VAL A 182 -7.61 -8.56 17.73
N PRO A 183 -7.86 -7.73 16.70
CA PRO A 183 -7.50 -6.31 16.73
C PRO A 183 -8.22 -5.60 17.88
N ASP A 184 -7.61 -4.54 18.42
CA ASP A 184 -8.31 -3.66 19.34
C ASP A 184 -9.35 -2.79 18.60
N GLY A 185 -10.20 -2.06 19.31
CA GLY A 185 -11.31 -1.32 18.69
C GLY A 185 -10.87 -0.32 17.61
N LYS A 186 -9.73 0.35 17.81
CA LYS A 186 -9.18 1.30 16.83
C LYS A 186 -8.67 0.59 15.58
N SER A 187 -7.90 -0.49 15.75
CA SER A 187 -7.36 -1.27 14.63
C SER A 187 -8.44 -2.04 13.89
N LEU A 188 -9.49 -2.48 14.59
CA LEU A 188 -10.60 -3.24 14.03
C LEU A 188 -11.38 -2.43 12.99
N HIS A 189 -11.64 -1.14 13.26
CA HIS A 189 -12.33 -0.27 12.30
C HIS A 189 -11.58 -0.22 10.95
N VAL A 190 -10.28 0.08 10.99
CA VAL A 190 -9.43 0.11 9.79
C VAL A 190 -9.41 -1.25 9.05
N CYS A 191 -9.44 -2.36 9.80
CA CYS A 191 -9.49 -3.70 9.22
C CYS A 191 -10.80 -3.98 8.49
N LEU A 192 -11.94 -3.56 9.07
CA LEU A 192 -13.26 -3.74 8.51
C LEU A 192 -13.48 -2.83 7.30
N ASP A 193 -13.09 -1.57 7.40
CA ASP A 193 -13.21 -0.59 6.31
C ASP A 193 -12.46 -1.06 5.07
N LEU A 194 -11.22 -1.55 5.26
CA LEU A 194 -10.44 -2.10 4.16
C LEU A 194 -11.10 -3.35 3.55
N ASN A 195 -11.63 -4.25 4.38
CA ASN A 195 -12.31 -5.44 3.88
C ASN A 195 -13.51 -5.05 3.00
N ASP A 196 -14.37 -4.18 3.52
CA ASP A 196 -15.59 -3.78 2.82
C ASP A 196 -15.25 -3.05 1.51
N PHE A 197 -14.25 -2.18 1.53
CA PHE A 197 -13.74 -1.50 0.34
C PHE A 197 -13.24 -2.47 -0.74
N LEU A 198 -12.38 -3.43 -0.37
CA LEU A 198 -11.84 -4.41 -1.33
C LEU A 198 -12.91 -5.36 -1.87
N VAL A 199 -13.93 -5.69 -1.07
CA VAL A 199 -15.09 -6.47 -1.53
C VAL A 199 -15.91 -5.68 -2.53
N ALA A 200 -16.19 -4.40 -2.25
CA ALA A 200 -16.93 -3.51 -3.14
C ALA A 200 -16.21 -3.32 -4.48
N MET A 201 -14.90 -3.06 -4.46
CA MET A 201 -14.07 -3.00 -5.67
C MET A 201 -14.19 -4.28 -6.51
N GLY A 202 -14.15 -5.46 -5.88
CA GLY A 202 -14.23 -6.75 -6.59
C GLY A 202 -15.61 -7.08 -7.15
N ASN A 203 -16.66 -6.45 -6.61
CA ASN A 203 -18.05 -6.62 -7.03
C ASN A 203 -18.55 -5.51 -7.97
N ASP A 204 -17.70 -4.54 -8.33
CA ASP A 204 -18.05 -3.38 -9.14
C ASP A 204 -19.11 -2.47 -8.48
N ASP A 205 -19.13 -2.42 -7.15
CA ASP A 205 -20.16 -1.75 -6.32
C ASP A 205 -19.59 -0.57 -5.51
N LEU A 206 -18.65 0.18 -6.10
CA LEU A 206 -17.98 1.31 -5.42
C LEU A 206 -18.85 2.55 -5.28
N THR A 207 -19.87 2.68 -6.13
CA THR A 207 -20.80 3.82 -6.13
C THR A 207 -21.61 3.92 -4.84
N ASN A 208 -21.73 2.82 -4.07
CA ASN A 208 -22.45 2.77 -2.80
C ASN A 208 -21.55 3.00 -1.56
N HIS A 209 -20.22 2.97 -1.71
CA HIS A 209 -19.26 3.08 -0.61
C HIS A 209 -18.73 4.50 -0.35
N SER A 210 -18.80 5.38 -1.35
CA SER A 210 -18.49 6.82 -1.20
C SER A 210 -19.39 7.53 -0.18
N ALA A 211 -20.57 6.95 0.13
CA ALA A 211 -21.49 7.46 1.15
C ALA A 211 -21.12 7.06 2.59
N ARG A 212 -20.10 6.20 2.79
CA ARG A 212 -19.69 5.67 4.12
C ARG A 212 -18.29 6.05 4.54
N ILE A 213 -17.47 6.61 3.64
CA ILE A 213 -16.28 7.33 4.07
C ILE A 213 -16.81 8.53 4.84
N LEU A 214 -16.80 8.45 6.16
CA LEU A 214 -17.07 9.61 7.00
C LEU A 214 -16.20 10.74 6.45
N PRO A 215 -16.76 11.92 6.12
CA PRO A 215 -15.92 13.06 5.87
C PRO A 215 -15.01 13.14 7.09
N ILE A 216 -13.70 13.19 6.86
CA ILE A 216 -12.83 13.79 7.85
C ILE A 216 -13.35 15.23 7.92
N THR A 217 -14.31 15.48 8.80
CA THR A 217 -14.56 16.82 9.26
C THR A 217 -13.25 17.17 9.94
N ASP A 218 -12.53 18.10 9.31
CA ASP A 218 -11.53 18.91 9.97
C ASP A 218 -12.26 19.65 11.10
N GLU A 219 -12.54 18.94 12.19
CA GLU A 219 -13.01 19.52 13.44
C GLU A 219 -11.77 19.94 14.23
N GLU A 220 -11.58 21.27 14.19
CA GLU A 220 -11.15 22.12 15.30
C GLU A 220 -9.64 22.26 15.55
N ASP A 221 -8.95 22.96 14.63
CA ASP A 221 -7.80 23.83 14.95
C ASP A 221 -8.27 25.27 15.33
N GLU A 222 -9.49 25.45 15.87
CA GLU A 222 -10.07 26.76 16.19
C GLU A 222 -10.08 27.12 17.70
N ASP A 223 -9.23 26.48 18.52
CA ASP A 223 -9.15 26.78 19.96
C ASP A 223 -7.86 27.54 20.39
N ILE A 224 -6.91 27.76 19.48
CA ILE A 224 -5.62 28.38 19.85
C ILE A 224 -5.65 29.92 19.83
N ASP A 225 -6.65 30.54 19.19
CA ASP A 225 -6.67 32.02 19.02
C ASP A 225 -7.47 32.76 20.11
N LEU A 226 -8.32 32.06 20.89
CA LEU A 226 -9.13 32.69 21.95
C LEU A 226 -8.34 32.98 23.23
N ASP A 227 -7.28 32.23 23.51
CA ASP A 227 -6.44 32.44 24.70
C ASP A 227 -5.40 33.56 24.48
N GLU A 228 -4.96 33.79 23.23
CA GLU A 228 -4.10 34.92 22.88
C GLU A 228 -4.89 36.25 22.89
N LYS A 229 -6.15 36.23 22.46
CA LYS A 229 -7.03 37.42 22.49
C LYS A 229 -7.38 37.84 23.92
N ARG A 230 -7.63 36.88 24.83
CA ARG A 230 -7.86 37.15 26.26
C ARG A 230 -6.63 37.67 26.99
N ARG A 231 -5.41 37.23 26.63
CA ARG A 231 -4.17 37.78 27.20
C ARG A 231 -3.88 39.22 26.79
N LYS A 232 -4.27 39.64 25.57
CA LYS A 232 -4.07 41.01 25.10
C LYS A 232 -5.05 42.01 25.73
N GLU A 233 -6.26 41.58 26.08
CA GLU A 233 -7.27 42.44 26.74
C GLU A 233 -7.05 42.56 28.26
N ALA A 234 -6.41 41.58 28.91
CA ALA A 234 -6.08 41.64 30.34
C ALA A 234 -4.84 42.49 30.68
N GLY A 235 -4.10 42.98 29.67
CA GLY A 235 -2.83 43.69 29.83
C GLY A 235 -2.90 45.22 29.87
N CYS A 236 -4.09 45.83 29.79
CA CYS A 236 -4.23 47.29 29.76
C CYS A 236 -5.00 47.81 30.99
N SER A 237 -4.34 47.81 32.16
CA SER A 237 -4.72 48.69 33.29
C SER A 237 -3.60 48.82 34.33
N HIS A 238 -2.58 49.65 34.03
CA HIS A 238 -1.98 50.60 34.97
C HIS A 238 -0.95 51.48 34.26
#